data_AF-A0A8C4V8U9-F1
#
_entry.id   AF-A0A8C4V8U9-F1
#
_cell.length_a   1.000
_cell.length_b   1.000
_cell.length_c   1.000
_cell.angle_alpha   90.00
_cell.angle_beta   90.00
_cell.angle_gamma   90.00
#
_symmetry.space_group_name_H-M   'P 1'
#
loop_
_entity.id
_entity.type
_entity.pdbx_description
1 polymer ?
#
loop_
_entity_poly.entity_id
_entity_poly.type
_entity_poly.pdbx_seq_one_letter_code
_entity_poly.pdbx_strand_id
1 'polypeptide(L)'
;AKYLAQIILVGAQVVGRAFMRALRQEFAASRAAADARGRSERPQSAAASRIIGISLQEAQQILNVSNLNPEEIQKNYDHLFKVNDKSVGGSFYLQSKVVRAKERLDEELRIQAKDEKEKGWKAET
;
A
#
# COMPACT_ATOMS: atom_id res chain seq x y z
N ALA A 1 26.16 33.24 -36.40
CA ALA A 1 26.47 31.84 -36.00
C ALA A 1 26.86 31.71 -34.52
N LYS A 2 27.94 32.36 -34.05
CA LYS A 2 28.46 32.20 -32.67
C LYS A 2 27.45 32.49 -31.54
N TYR A 3 26.66 33.56 -31.66
CA TYR A 3 25.68 33.93 -30.64
C TYR A 3 24.47 32.98 -30.57
N LEU A 4 24.00 32.46 -31.71
CA LEU A 4 22.87 31.53 -31.75
C LEU A 4 23.25 30.19 -31.08
N ALA A 5 24.46 29.69 -31.33
CA ALA A 5 24.98 28.49 -30.69
C ALA A 5 25.12 28.65 -29.17
N GLN A 6 25.54 29.83 -28.70
CA GLN A 6 25.64 30.14 -27.27
C GLN A 6 24.26 30.19 -26.59
N ILE A 7 23.27 30.79 -27.24
CA ILE A 7 21.88 30.84 -26.73
C ILE A 7 21.30 29.42 -26.59
N ILE A 8 21.48 28.57 -27.60
CA ILE A 8 21.01 27.19 -27.57
C ILE A 8 21.71 26.39 -26.45
N LEU A 9 23.03 26.55 -26.30
CA LEU A 9 23.81 25.85 -25.28
C LEU A 9 23.38 26.23 -23.87
N VAL A 10 23.21 27.53 -23.61
CA VAL A 10 22.75 28.04 -22.31
C VAL A 10 21.31 27.60 -22.04
N GLY A 11 20.42 27.68 -23.05
CA GLY A 11 19.04 27.22 -22.94
C GLY A 11 18.94 25.75 -22.57
N ALA A 12 19.72 24.88 -23.24
CA ALA A 12 19.74 23.45 -22.97
C ALA A 12 20.24 23.13 -21.55
N GLN A 13 21.25 23.85 -21.04
CA GLN A 13 21.75 23.65 -19.68
C GLN A 13 20.72 24.04 -18.61
N VAL A 14 19.97 25.12 -18.83
CA VAL A 14 18.94 25.58 -17.90
C VAL A 14 17.78 24.58 -17.86
N VAL A 15 17.29 24.14 -19.02
CA VAL A 15 16.20 23.14 -19.12
C VAL A 15 16.64 21.80 -18.53
N GLY A 16 17.84 21.31 -18.85
CA GLY A 16 18.36 20.05 -18.32
C GLY A 16 18.51 20.04 -16.80
N ARG A 17 18.98 21.14 -16.20
CA ARG A 17 19.07 21.27 -14.74
C ARG A 17 17.70 21.33 -14.07
N ALA A 18 16.73 22.01 -14.67
CA ALA A 18 15.37 22.06 -14.15
C ALA A 18 14.71 20.68 -14.20
N PHE A 19 14.85 19.95 -15.31
CA PHE A 19 14.35 18.59 -15.47
C PHE A 19 14.97 17.62 -14.46
N MET A 20 16.29 17.63 -14.27
CA MET A 20 16.94 16.81 -13.24
C MET A 20 16.47 17.14 -11.82
N ARG A 21 16.22 18.42 -11.50
CA ARG A 21 15.68 18.82 -10.19
C ARG A 21 14.25 18.31 -10.00
N ALA A 22 13.41 18.43 -11.01
CA ALA A 22 12.03 17.93 -10.98
C ALA A 22 12.01 16.41 -10.77
N LEU A 23 12.80 15.65 -11.55
CA LEU A 23 12.93 14.21 -11.36
C LEU A 23 13.44 13.88 -9.95
N ARG A 24 14.52 14.52 -9.48
CA ARG A 24 15.06 14.26 -8.15
C ARG A 24 14.04 14.56 -7.04
N GLN A 25 13.22 15.59 -7.21
CA GLN A 25 12.18 15.96 -6.26
C GLN A 25 11.03 14.95 -6.26
N GLU A 26 10.60 14.48 -7.43
CA GLU A 26 9.57 13.44 -7.57
C GLU A 26 10.06 12.09 -7.02
N PHE A 27 11.29 11.70 -7.31
CA PHE A 27 11.91 10.51 -6.75
C PHE A 27 12.07 10.62 -5.23
N ALA A 28 12.47 11.77 -4.71
CA ALA A 28 12.58 11.98 -3.27
C ALA A 28 11.21 11.96 -2.57
N ALA A 29 10.19 12.58 -3.16
CA ALA A 29 8.83 12.57 -2.64
C ALA A 29 8.22 11.16 -2.69
N SER A 30 8.41 10.44 -3.79
CA SER A 30 7.97 9.05 -3.97
C SER A 30 8.67 8.12 -2.99
N ARG A 31 9.98 8.30 -2.78
CA ARG A 31 10.76 7.55 -1.81
C ARG A 31 10.34 7.87 -0.37
N ALA A 32 10.08 9.13 -0.03
CA ALA A 32 9.58 9.51 1.27
C ALA A 32 8.18 8.92 1.55
N ALA A 33 7.30 8.88 0.55
CA ALA A 33 5.98 8.24 0.67
C ALA A 33 6.09 6.71 0.79
N ALA A 34 7.00 6.08 0.04
CA ALA A 34 7.29 4.66 0.16
C ALA A 34 7.94 4.31 1.52
N ASP A 35 8.86 5.12 2.01
CA ASP A 35 9.52 4.96 3.32
C ASP A 35 8.54 5.24 4.47
N ALA A 36 7.57 6.14 4.31
CA ALA A 36 6.49 6.34 5.28
C ALA A 36 5.55 5.13 5.39
N ARG A 37 5.33 4.40 4.28
CA ARG A 37 4.59 3.12 4.27
C ARG A 37 5.47 1.95 4.74
N GLY A 38 6.75 1.95 4.38
CA GLY A 38 7.66 0.83 4.56
C GLY A 38 8.45 0.77 5.87
N ARG A 39 8.51 1.86 6.66
CA ARG A 39 9.24 1.83 7.96
C ARG A 39 8.53 1.02 9.06
N SER A 40 7.25 0.71 8.89
CA SER A 40 6.45 -0.11 9.82
C SER A 40 5.91 -1.40 9.21
N GLU A 41 5.74 -1.48 7.88
CA GLU A 41 5.30 -2.71 7.21
C GLU A 41 6.45 -3.72 7.05
N ARG A 42 6.20 -4.96 7.48
CA ARG A 42 7.15 -6.07 7.35
C ARG A 42 7.36 -6.43 5.87
N PRO A 43 8.53 -6.93 5.44
CA PRO A 43 8.78 -7.26 4.03
C PRO A 43 7.75 -8.24 3.43
N GLN A 44 7.29 -9.21 4.24
CA GLN A 44 6.25 -10.17 3.86
C GLN A 44 4.88 -9.49 3.69
N SER A 45 4.57 -8.53 4.57
CA SER A 45 3.34 -7.72 4.52
C SER A 45 3.30 -6.85 3.25
N ALA A 46 4.42 -6.20 2.91
CA ALA A 46 4.54 -5.44 1.67
C ALA A 46 4.43 -6.31 0.41
N ALA A 47 4.92 -7.56 0.45
CA ALA A 47 4.74 -8.52 -0.64
C ALA A 47 3.27 -8.96 -0.79
N ALA A 48 2.58 -9.23 0.32
CA ALA A 48 1.15 -9.55 0.32
C ALA A 48 0.31 -8.43 -0.30
N SER A 49 0.61 -7.17 0.02
CA SER A 49 -0.06 -6.00 -0.59
C SER A 49 0.09 -5.96 -2.11
N ARG A 50 1.24 -6.39 -2.66
CA ARG A 50 1.46 -6.46 -4.12
C ARG A 50 0.70 -7.60 -4.79
N ILE A 51 0.55 -8.74 -4.10
CA ILE A 51 -0.16 -9.92 -4.62
C ILE A 51 -1.67 -9.70 -4.60
N ILE A 52 -2.20 -9.17 -3.49
CA ILE A 52 -3.64 -8.98 -3.30
C ILE A 52 -4.13 -7.70 -3.99
N GLY A 53 -3.22 -6.74 -4.23
CA GLY A 53 -3.48 -5.54 -5.02
C GLY A 53 -4.07 -4.38 -4.21
N ILE A 54 -4.08 -4.46 -2.88
CA ILE A 54 -4.44 -3.37 -1.97
C ILE A 54 -3.48 -3.34 -0.77
N SER A 55 -3.29 -2.16 -0.19
CA SER A 55 -2.44 -1.99 1.00
C SER A 55 -3.11 -2.49 2.28
N LEU A 56 -2.33 -2.75 3.33
CA LEU A 56 -2.88 -3.07 4.67
C LEU A 56 -3.79 -1.94 5.17
N GLN A 57 -3.35 -0.70 5.01
CA GLN A 57 -4.10 0.49 5.41
C GLN A 57 -5.43 0.61 4.66
N GLU A 58 -5.44 0.37 3.35
CA GLU A 58 -6.67 0.38 2.56
C GLU A 58 -7.63 -0.72 3.02
N ALA A 59 -7.13 -1.93 3.31
CA ALA A 59 -7.95 -3.02 3.82
C ALA A 59 -8.58 -2.69 5.19
N GLN A 60 -7.80 -2.08 6.10
CA GLN A 60 -8.29 -1.58 7.39
C GLN A 60 -9.37 -0.52 7.24
N GLN A 61 -9.20 0.41 6.29
CA GLN A 61 -10.20 1.45 6.01
C GLN A 61 -11.48 0.87 5.41
N ILE A 62 -11.38 -0.07 4.47
CA ILE A 62 -12.55 -0.72 3.85
C ILE A 62 -13.37 -1.48 4.90
N LEU A 63 -12.71 -2.22 5.80
CA LEU A 63 -13.40 -2.98 6.85
C LEU A 63 -13.64 -2.18 8.13
N ASN A 64 -13.26 -0.90 8.15
CA ASN A 64 -13.39 -0.01 9.31
C ASN A 64 -12.85 -0.65 10.61
N VAL A 65 -11.61 -1.12 10.57
CA VAL A 65 -10.91 -1.71 11.71
C VAL A 65 -9.59 -1.00 11.98
N SER A 66 -9.34 -0.67 13.24
CA SER A 66 -8.09 -0.02 13.66
C SER A 66 -7.04 -1.02 14.12
N ASN A 67 -7.48 -2.18 14.63
CA ASN A 67 -6.63 -3.24 15.13
C ASN A 67 -6.87 -4.53 14.35
N LEU A 68 -5.88 -5.41 14.35
CA LEU A 68 -6.00 -6.73 13.72
C LEU A 68 -6.67 -7.72 14.69
N ASN A 69 -7.90 -7.43 15.09
CA ASN A 69 -8.72 -8.35 15.86
C ASN A 69 -9.54 -9.24 14.91
N PRO A 70 -9.34 -10.57 14.89
CA PRO A 70 -10.06 -11.48 14.01
C PRO A 70 -11.59 -11.41 14.14
N GLU A 71 -12.10 -11.23 15.36
CA GLU A 71 -13.54 -11.17 15.62
C GLU A 71 -14.16 -9.90 15.03
N GLU A 72 -13.48 -8.76 15.18
CA GLU A 72 -13.92 -7.48 14.65
C GLU A 72 -13.88 -7.46 13.12
N ILE A 73 -12.80 -8.02 12.54
CA ILE A 73 -12.64 -8.18 11.09
C ILE A 73 -13.80 -9.02 10.52
N GLN A 74 -14.08 -10.17 11.13
CA GLN A 74 -15.12 -11.07 10.66
C GLN A 74 -16.52 -10.43 10.77
N LYS A 75 -16.81 -9.77 11.90
CA LYS A 75 -18.08 -9.06 12.12
C LYS A 75 -18.31 -7.97 11.08
N ASN A 76 -17.31 -7.12 10.85
CA ASN A 76 -17.44 -6.00 9.90
C ASN A 76 -17.51 -6.51 8.46
N TYR A 77 -16.74 -7.55 8.13
CA TYR A 77 -16.84 -8.24 6.84
C TYR A 77 -18.25 -8.77 6.58
N ASP A 78 -18.84 -9.53 7.51
CA ASP A 78 -20.17 -10.13 7.32
C ASP A 78 -21.25 -9.06 7.11
N HIS A 79 -21.17 -7.98 7.88
CA HIS A 79 -22.07 -6.84 7.72
C HIS A 79 -21.89 -6.18 6.34
N LEU A 80 -20.67 -5.76 6.00
CA LEU A 80 -20.38 -5.04 4.75
C LEU A 80 -20.62 -5.92 3.51
N PHE A 81 -20.34 -7.21 3.58
CA PHE A 81 -20.58 -8.15 2.50
C PHE A 81 -22.07 -8.32 2.23
N LYS A 82 -22.89 -8.45 3.30
CA LYS A 82 -24.34 -8.62 3.20
C LYS A 82 -25.03 -7.37 2.65
N VAL A 83 -24.68 -6.18 3.14
CA VAL A 83 -25.35 -4.94 2.69
C VAL A 83 -24.94 -4.51 1.28
N ASN A 84 -23.81 -5.01 0.76
CA ASN A 84 -23.36 -4.77 -0.62
C ASN A 84 -23.75 -5.89 -1.59
N ASP A 85 -24.56 -6.86 -1.17
CA ASP A 85 -25.00 -7.94 -2.05
C ASP A 85 -25.88 -7.41 -3.20
N LYS A 86 -25.65 -7.91 -4.42
CA LYS A 86 -26.41 -7.50 -5.61
C LYS A 86 -27.91 -7.71 -5.45
N SER A 87 -28.33 -8.77 -4.75
CA SER A 87 -29.74 -9.13 -4.58
C SER A 87 -30.53 -8.09 -3.77
N VAL A 88 -29.85 -7.32 -2.93
CA VAL A 88 -30.44 -6.25 -2.11
C VAL A 88 -30.17 -4.84 -2.67
N GLY A 89 -29.74 -4.75 -3.94
CA GLY A 89 -29.41 -3.48 -4.60
C GLY A 89 -27.99 -2.97 -4.34
N GLY A 90 -27.11 -3.80 -3.78
CA GLY A 90 -25.70 -3.49 -3.59
C GLY A 90 -24.86 -3.57 -4.88
N SER A 91 -23.59 -3.16 -4.78
CA SER A 91 -22.64 -3.14 -5.89
C SER A 91 -21.68 -4.32 -5.83
N PHE A 92 -21.59 -5.08 -6.93
CA PHE A 92 -20.58 -6.13 -7.10
C PHE A 92 -19.16 -5.65 -6.79
N TYR A 93 -18.88 -4.42 -7.24
CA TYR A 93 -17.56 -3.85 -7.13
C TYR A 93 -17.21 -3.59 -5.66
N LEU A 94 -18.17 -3.01 -4.91
CA LEU A 94 -18.00 -2.77 -3.48
C LEU A 94 -17.92 -4.09 -2.70
N GLN A 95 -18.79 -5.06 -3.00
CA GLN A 95 -18.71 -6.39 -2.40
C GLN A 95 -17.36 -7.06 -2.68
N SER A 96 -16.86 -6.97 -3.92
CA SER A 96 -15.53 -7.49 -4.29
C SER A 96 -14.41 -6.78 -3.52
N LYS A 97 -14.51 -5.46 -3.31
CA LYS A 97 -13.54 -4.70 -2.50
C LYS A 97 -13.53 -5.14 -1.02
N VAL A 98 -14.71 -5.41 -0.45
CA VAL A 98 -14.86 -5.97 0.90
C VAL A 98 -14.19 -7.35 1.00
N VAL A 99 -14.36 -8.22 0.00
CA VAL A 99 -13.67 -9.53 -0.06
C VAL A 99 -12.16 -9.36 -0.11
N ARG A 100 -11.63 -8.50 -0.99
CA ARG A 100 -10.18 -8.25 -1.08
C ARG A 100 -9.60 -7.70 0.21
N ALA A 101 -10.33 -6.80 0.87
CA ALA A 101 -9.93 -6.26 2.16
C ALA A 101 -9.80 -7.37 3.21
N LYS A 102 -10.77 -8.30 3.28
CA LYS A 102 -10.69 -9.45 4.18
C LYS A 102 -9.48 -10.33 3.89
N GLU A 103 -9.29 -10.73 2.62
CA GLU A 103 -8.13 -11.55 2.20
C GLU A 103 -6.80 -10.91 2.65
N ARG A 104 -6.68 -9.58 2.53
CA ARG A 104 -5.48 -8.86 2.93
C ARG A 104 -5.24 -8.85 4.44
N LEU A 105 -6.29 -8.68 5.25
CA LEU A 105 -6.17 -8.70 6.71
C LEU A 105 -5.92 -10.11 7.25
N ASP A 106 -6.56 -11.12 6.68
CA ASP A 106 -6.34 -12.53 7.04
C ASP A 106 -4.89 -12.96 6.76
N GLU A 107 -4.33 -12.52 5.63
CA GLU A 107 -2.91 -12.77 5.32
C GLU A 107 -1.98 -12.02 6.29
N GLU A 108 -2.34 -10.81 6.72
CA GLU A 108 -1.56 -10.09 7.75
C GLU A 108 -1.53 -10.84 9.07
N LEU A 109 -2.68 -11.34 9.53
CA LEU A 109 -2.78 -12.15 10.75
C LEU A 109 -1.90 -13.40 10.66
N ARG A 110 -1.87 -14.05 9.48
CA ARG A 110 -1.01 -15.21 9.24
C ARG A 110 0.48 -14.87 9.28
N ILE A 111 0.87 -13.73 8.70
CA ILE A 111 2.25 -13.23 8.75
C ILE A 111 2.64 -12.96 10.22
N GLN A 112 1.76 -12.32 10.99
CA GLN A 112 2.02 -12.01 12.40
C GLN A 112 2.20 -13.26 13.26
N ALA A 113 1.33 -14.25 13.10
CA ALA A 113 1.43 -15.51 13.83
C ALA A 113 2.70 -16.30 13.49
N LYS A 114 3.19 -16.22 12.23
CA LYS A 114 4.46 -16.85 11.84
C LYS A 114 5.66 -16.15 12.48
N ASP A 115 5.69 -14.83 12.42
CA ASP A 115 6.79 -14.04 13.00
C ASP A 115 6.89 -14.23 14.52
N GLU A 116 5.75 -14.37 15.21
CA GLU A 116 5.71 -14.68 16.64
C GLU A 116 6.28 -16.07 16.96
N LYS A 117 5.93 -17.09 16.17
CA LYS A 117 6.49 -18.45 16.31
C LYS A 117 8.00 -18.47 16.06
N GLU A 118 8.48 -17.76 15.04
CA GLU A 118 9.91 -17.68 14.74
C GLU A 118 10.70 -16.95 15.82
N LYS A 119 10.11 -15.93 16.45
CA LYS A 119 10.71 -15.23 17.60
C LYS A 119 10.74 -16.11 18.85
N GLY A 120 9.67 -16.85 19.13
CA GLY A 120 9.60 -17.78 20.25
C GLY A 120 10.68 -18.87 20.15
N TRP A 121 10.82 -19.48 18.98
CA TRP A 121 11.85 -20.49 18.73
C TRP A 121 13.27 -19.97 19.00
N LYS A 122 13.58 -18.75 18.53
CA LYS A 122 14.92 -18.14 18.72
C LYS A 122 15.20 -17.70 20.16
N ALA A 123 14.18 -17.53 20.99
CA ALA A 123 14.34 -17.18 22.39
C ALA A 123 14.60 -18.43 23.27
N GLU A 124 14.22 -19.62 22.78
CA GLU A 124 14.39 -20.90 23.47
C GLU A 124 15.68 -21.65 23.10
N THR A 125 16.35 -21.27 22.00
CA THR A 125 17.64 -21.81 21.53
C THR A 125 18.81 -20.87 21.80
#